data_AF-X1CX08-F1
#
_entry.id   AF-X1CX08-F1
#
_cell.length_a   1.000
_cell.length_b   1.000
_cell.length_c   1.000
_cell.angle_alpha   90.00
_cell.angle_beta   90.00
_cell.angle_gamma   90.00
#
_symmetry.space_group_name_H-M   'P 1'
#
loop_
_entity.id
_entity.type
_entity.pdbx_description
1 polymer ?
#
loop_
_entity_poly.entity_id
_entity_poly.type
_entity_poly.pdbx_seq_one_letter_code
_entity_poly.pdbx_strand_id
1 'polypeptide(L)'
;MTFLHIALNDLKLVFKDKTFFFWLIVFPLLFATIFGLAFPESSSKIQKVTLNVIDNDESFLSRALIEELKTEKYSVKILKAESDKKIRTLIIPENFSQNIFEGGKSRTHP
;
A
#
# COMPACT_ATOMS: atom_id res chain seq x y z
N MET A 1 -49.87 -22.50 5.05
CA MET A 1 -48.69 -22.43 4.15
C MET A 1 -47.66 -21.54 4.81
N THR A 2 -46.64 -22.12 5.44
CA THR A 2 -45.62 -21.34 6.16
C THR A 2 -44.44 -21.04 5.23
N PHE A 3 -43.85 -19.85 5.37
CA PHE A 3 -42.68 -19.39 4.63
C PHE A 3 -41.54 -20.43 4.58
N LEU A 4 -41.33 -21.17 5.68
CA LEU A 4 -40.32 -22.23 5.77
C LEU A 4 -40.52 -23.37 4.76
N HIS A 5 -41.76 -23.73 4.43
CA HIS A 5 -42.02 -24.77 3.44
C HIS A 5 -41.63 -24.31 2.02
N ILE A 6 -41.83 -23.03 1.72
CA ILE A 6 -41.45 -22.44 0.44
C ILE A 6 -39.92 -22.41 0.34
N ALA A 7 -39.24 -21.91 1.38
CA ALA A 7 -37.78 -21.85 1.43
C ALA A 7 -37.11 -23.23 1.31
N LEU A 8 -37.66 -24.27 1.97
CA LEU A 8 -37.14 -25.64 1.88
C LEU A 8 -37.31 -26.23 0.47
N ASN A 9 -38.43 -25.94 -0.19
CA ASN A 9 -38.69 -26.41 -1.55
C ASN A 9 -37.76 -25.74 -2.57
N ASP A 10 -37.54 -24.43 -2.44
CA ASP A 10 -36.63 -23.68 -3.30
C ASP A 10 -35.18 -24.13 -3.12
N LEU A 11 -34.75 -24.36 -1.87
CA LEU A 11 -33.42 -24.89 -1.59
C LEU A 11 -33.24 -26.28 -2.22
N LYS A 12 -34.25 -27.15 -2.11
CA LYS A 12 -34.23 -28.47 -2.76
C LYS A 12 -34.16 -28.37 -4.29
N LEU A 13 -34.80 -27.36 -4.88
CA LEU A 13 -34.74 -27.11 -6.32
C LEU A 13 -33.33 -26.70 -6.75
N VAL A 14 -32.70 -25.80 -6.00
CA VAL A 14 -31.32 -25.35 -6.21
C VAL A 14 -30.32 -26.50 -6.12
N PHE A 15 -30.46 -27.39 -5.13
CA PHE A 15 -29.60 -28.58 -5.01
C PHE A 15 -29.86 -29.64 -6.10
N LYS A 16 -31.06 -29.66 -6.71
CA LYS A 16 -31.37 -30.59 -7.80
C LYS A 16 -30.78 -30.14 -9.13
N ASP A 17 -30.60 -28.83 -9.30
CA ASP A 17 -29.86 -28.27 -10.42
C ASP A 17 -28.35 -28.41 -10.19
N LYS A 18 -27.83 -29.57 -10.60
CA LYS A 18 -26.42 -29.91 -10.47
C LYS A 18 -25.51 -28.93 -11.22
N THR A 19 -25.99 -28.34 -12.30
CA THR A 19 -25.20 -27.38 -13.10
C THR A 19 -25.07 -26.07 -12.37
N PHE A 20 -26.18 -25.52 -11.86
CA PHE A 20 -26.15 -24.30 -11.07
C PHE A 20 -25.32 -24.47 -9.79
N PHE A 21 -25.51 -25.57 -9.06
CA PHE A 21 -24.75 -25.85 -7.84
C PHE A 21 -23.25 -26.04 -8.11
N PHE A 22 -22.90 -26.70 -9.22
CA PHE A 22 -21.50 -26.82 -9.65
C PHE A 22 -20.89 -25.45 -9.93
N TRP A 23 -21.55 -24.60 -10.72
CA TRP A 23 -21.07 -23.25 -10.99
C TRP A 23 -20.97 -22.39 -9.72
N LEU A 24 -21.91 -22.51 -8.79
CA LEU A 24 -21.91 -21.78 -7.52
C LEU A 24 -20.66 -22.03 -6.66
N ILE A 25 -20.07 -23.24 -6.73
CA ILE A 25 -18.89 -23.62 -5.94
C ILE A 25 -17.61 -23.50 -6.76
N VAL A 26 -17.63 -23.98 -8.00
CA VAL A 26 -16.43 -24.03 -8.86
C VAL A 26 -15.99 -22.65 -9.29
N PHE A 27 -16.93 -21.74 -9.57
CA PHE A 27 -16.58 -20.39 -10.01
C PHE A 27 -15.86 -19.59 -8.92
N PRO A 28 -16.36 -19.49 -7.66
CA PRO A 28 -15.59 -18.83 -6.60
C PRO A 28 -14.22 -19.46 -6.36
N LEU A 29 -14.11 -20.80 -6.43
CA LEU A 29 -12.83 -21.48 -6.25
C LEU A 29 -11.85 -21.13 -7.37
N LEU A 30 -12.32 -21.11 -8.61
CA LEU A 30 -11.53 -20.72 -9.78
C LEU A 30 -11.08 -19.26 -9.69
N PHE A 31 -11.93 -18.36 -9.19
CA PHE A 31 -11.53 -16.98 -8.91
C PHE A 31 -10.49 -16.90 -7.80
N ALA A 32 -10.70 -17.60 -6.68
CA ALA A 32 -9.76 -17.61 -5.57
C ALA A 32 -8.38 -18.15 -6.00
N THR A 33 -8.33 -19.17 -6.87
CA THR A 33 -7.07 -19.72 -7.37
C THR A 33 -6.40 -18.77 -8.37
N ILE A 34 -7.14 -18.21 -9.33
CA ILE A 34 -6.59 -17.23 -10.27
C ILE A 34 -6.05 -16.02 -9.51
N PHE A 35 -6.82 -15.45 -8.60
CA PHE A 35 -6.37 -14.28 -7.83
C PHE A 35 -5.23 -14.63 -6.87
N GLY A 36 -5.27 -15.78 -6.21
CA GLY A 36 -4.18 -16.23 -5.34
C GLY A 36 -2.87 -16.47 -6.09
N LEU A 37 -2.94 -16.95 -7.35
CA LEU A 37 -1.77 -17.16 -8.20
C LEU A 37 -1.31 -15.89 -8.93
N ALA A 38 -2.24 -15.02 -9.32
CA ALA A 38 -1.94 -13.75 -9.99
C ALA A 38 -1.41 -12.69 -9.02
N PHE A 39 -1.85 -12.74 -7.76
CA PHE A 39 -1.41 -11.88 -6.68
C PHE A 39 -0.89 -12.73 -5.53
N PRO A 40 0.24 -13.45 -5.73
CA PRO A 40 0.85 -14.18 -4.64
C PRO A 40 1.13 -13.19 -3.51
N GLU A 41 0.71 -13.52 -2.29
CA GLU A 41 1.09 -12.72 -1.12
C GLU A 41 2.60 -12.47 -1.21
N SER A 42 2.99 -11.20 -1.20
CA SER A 42 4.39 -10.82 -1.05
C SER A 42 4.83 -11.34 0.32
N SER A 43 5.32 -12.57 0.33
CA SER A 43 5.68 -13.38 1.47
C SER A 43 6.33 -12.56 2.57
N SER A 44 5.58 -12.14 3.59
CA SER A 44 6.05 -11.58 4.87
C SER A 44 7.25 -10.61 4.83
N LYS A 45 7.54 -10.01 3.69
CA LYS A 45 8.59 -9.02 3.52
C LYS A 45 7.82 -7.74 3.65
N ILE A 46 7.97 -7.09 4.80
CA ILE A 46 7.49 -5.71 5.05
C ILE A 46 7.67 -4.97 3.72
N GLN A 47 6.55 -4.70 3.02
CA GLN A 47 6.61 -4.07 1.72
C GLN A 47 7.23 -2.69 1.97
N LYS A 48 8.53 -2.57 1.66
CA LYS A 48 9.25 -1.32 1.87
C LYS A 48 8.56 -0.25 1.06
N VAL A 49 7.92 0.69 1.74
CA VAL A 49 7.25 1.79 1.07
C VAL A 49 8.33 2.66 0.45
N THR A 50 8.29 2.85 -0.87
CA THR A 50 9.21 3.76 -1.54
C THR A 50 8.93 5.19 -1.09
N LEU A 51 9.93 5.84 -0.51
CA LEU A 51 9.92 7.25 -0.14
C LEU A 51 10.91 7.98 -1.06
N ASN A 52 10.42 8.91 -1.87
CA ASN A 52 11.30 9.74 -2.68
C ASN A 52 11.81 10.89 -1.81
N VAL A 53 13.09 11.24 -1.95
CA VAL A 53 13.69 12.38 -1.24
C VAL A 53 14.36 13.30 -2.25
N ILE A 54 14.04 14.59 -2.18
CA ILE A 54 14.78 15.66 -2.86
C ILE A 54 15.55 16.40 -1.77
N ASP A 55 16.88 16.37 -1.83
CA ASP A 55 17.75 17.04 -0.86
C ASP A 55 18.35 18.30 -1.49
N ASN A 56 17.81 19.47 -1.14
CA ASN A 56 18.32 20.76 -1.58
C ASN A 56 19.34 21.36 -0.59
N ASP A 57 19.57 20.73 0.56
CA ASP A 57 20.49 21.22 1.60
C ASP A 57 21.88 20.58 1.50
N GLU A 58 21.93 19.31 1.08
CA GLU A 58 23.14 18.49 0.84
C GLU A 58 24.16 18.45 2.01
N SER A 59 23.72 18.84 3.20
CA SER A 59 24.52 19.08 4.40
C SER A 59 24.70 17.82 5.25
N PHE A 60 25.39 17.94 6.39
CA PHE A 60 25.57 16.83 7.31
C PHE A 60 24.24 16.33 7.91
N LEU A 61 23.36 17.22 8.38
CA LEU A 61 22.10 16.78 8.99
C LEU A 61 21.09 16.28 7.95
N SER A 62 21.08 16.81 6.72
CA SER A 62 20.21 16.28 5.66
C SER A 62 20.57 14.83 5.33
N ARG A 63 21.87 14.52 5.23
CA ARG A 63 22.38 13.17 5.02
C ARG A 63 22.07 12.26 6.20
N ALA A 64 22.25 12.73 7.44
CA ALA A 64 21.91 11.96 8.63
C ALA A 64 20.41 11.59 8.67
N LEU A 65 19.52 12.54 8.35
CA LEU A 65 18.08 12.30 8.24
C LEU A 65 17.77 11.24 7.16
N ILE A 66 18.39 11.34 5.99
CA ILE A 66 18.19 10.37 4.89
C ILE A 66 18.63 8.97 5.31
N GLU A 67 19.75 8.84 6.02
CA GLU A 67 20.22 7.55 6.54
C GLU A 67 19.27 6.99 7.61
N GLU A 68 18.79 7.81 8.54
CA GLU A 68 17.78 7.38 9.52
C GLU A 68 16.48 6.91 8.87
N LEU A 69 16.08 7.51 7.74
CA LEU A 69 14.89 7.11 7.00
C LEU A 69 15.05 5.76 6.28
N LYS A 70 16.28 5.29 6.01
CA LYS A 70 16.56 3.98 5.38
C LYS A 70 16.37 2.81 6.36
N THR A 71 15.21 2.75 6.99
CA THR A 71 14.83 1.65 7.90
C THR A 71 14.27 0.43 7.14
N GLU A 72 13.90 -0.62 7.88
CA GLU A 72 13.21 -1.77 7.31
C GLU A 72 11.84 -1.45 6.69
N LYS A 73 11.24 -0.30 7.02
CA LYS A 73 9.91 0.10 6.55
C LYS A 73 9.95 0.91 5.25
N TYR A 74 11.04 1.61 4.97
CA TYR A 74 11.13 2.52 3.83
C TYR A 74 12.27 2.14 2.89
N SER A 75 12.01 2.29 1.59
CA SER A 75 13.05 2.30 0.56
C SER A 75 13.23 3.74 0.10
N VAL A 76 14.29 4.38 0.54
CA VAL A 76 14.55 5.80 0.23
C VAL A 76 15.22 5.92 -1.14
N LYS A 77 14.63 6.70 -2.03
CA LYS A 77 15.17 7.00 -3.37
C LYS A 77 15.43 8.50 -3.49
N ILE A 78 16.69 8.87 -3.70
CA ILE A 78 17.08 10.27 -3.90
C ILE A 78 16.75 10.66 -5.35
N LEU A 79 16.00 11.76 -5.52
CA LEU A 79 15.66 12.36 -6.80
C LEU A 79 16.51 13.62 -7.01
N LYS A 80 16.94 13.86 -8.24
CA LYS A 80 17.79 15.00 -8.61
C LYS A 80 17.00 16.25 -9.01
N ALA A 81 15.71 16.12 -9.29
CA ALA A 81 14.90 17.21 -9.83
C ALA A 81 13.49 17.20 -9.27
N GLU A 82 12.96 18.40 -8.99
CA GLU A 82 11.57 18.60 -8.56
C GLU A 82 10.56 18.23 -9.64
N SER A 83 10.96 18.18 -10.91
CA SER A 83 10.13 17.70 -12.03
C SER A 83 9.72 16.23 -11.90
N ASP A 84 10.45 15.44 -11.09
CA ASP A 84 10.13 14.04 -10.79
C ASP A 84 9.27 13.85 -9.54
N LYS A 85 8.65 14.93 -9.03
CA LYS A 85 7.78 14.88 -7.84
C LYS A 85 6.61 13.92 -8.06
N LYS A 86 6.64 12.82 -7.31
CA LYS A 86 5.58 11.81 -7.26
C LYS A 86 4.87 11.84 -5.91
N ILE A 87 3.75 11.13 -5.82
CA ILE A 87 3.07 10.83 -4.55
C ILE A 87 4.13 10.21 -3.60
N ARG A 88 4.22 10.71 -2.35
CA ARG A 88 5.24 10.34 -1.33
C ARG A 88 6.66 10.82 -1.64
N THR A 89 6.82 12.15 -1.76
CA THR A 89 8.13 12.80 -1.87
C THR A 89 8.37 13.69 -0.65
N LEU A 90 9.45 13.46 0.09
CA LEU A 90 9.97 14.34 1.12
C LEU A 90 10.94 15.33 0.46
N ILE A 91 10.78 16.62 0.74
CA ILE A 91 11.67 17.67 0.24
C ILE A 91 12.42 18.23 1.44
N ILE A 92 13.74 18.17 1.40
CA ILE A 92 14.61 18.82 2.39
C ILE A 92 14.97 20.20 1.82
N PRO A 93 14.49 21.30 2.42
CA PRO A 93 14.70 22.64 1.89
C PRO A 93 16.15 23.10 2.10
N GLU A 94 16.57 24.10 1.33
CA GLU A 94 17.84 24.81 1.57
C GLU A 94 17.91 25.37 2.99
N ASN A 95 19.11 25.38 3.58
CA ASN A 95 19.38 25.83 4.96
C ASN A 95 18.69 24.99 6.04
N PHE A 96 18.27 23.75 5.72
CA PHE A 96 17.65 22.84 6.68
C PHE A 96 18.57 22.62 7.89
N SER A 97 19.84 22.26 7.67
CA SER A 97 20.79 22.07 8.78
C SER A 97 20.90 23.30 9.66
N GLN A 98 21.08 24.46 9.05
CA GLN A 98 21.29 25.72 9.75
C GLN A 98 20.07 26.08 10.61
N ASN A 99 18.87 25.96 10.04
CA ASN A 99 17.62 26.20 10.77
C ASN A 99 17.47 25.26 11.98
N ILE A 100 17.88 24.00 11.88
CA ILE A 100 17.82 23.06 13.01
C ILE A 100 18.81 23.43 14.12
N PHE A 101 20.05 23.81 13.76
CA PHE A 101 21.06 24.25 14.74
C PHE A 101 20.66 25.54 15.45
N GLU A 102 19.98 26.45 14.76
CA GLU A 102 19.49 27.73 15.32
C GLU A 102 18.22 27.55 16.19
N GLY A 103 17.74 26.32 16.40
CA GLY A 103 16.51 26.04 17.15
C GLY A 103 15.24 26.43 16.38
N GLY A 104 15.35 26.57 15.06
CA GLY A 104 14.34 27.09 14.16
C GLY A 104 13.06 26.28 14.19
N LYS A 105 11.98 26.94 14.65
CA LYS A 105 10.61 26.48 14.51
C LYS A 105 10.32 26.32 13.02
N SER A 106 10.19 25.07 12.55
CA SER A 106 9.67 24.78 11.21
C SER A 106 8.34 25.51 11.05
N ARG A 107 8.30 26.52 10.18
CA ARG A 107 7.07 27.20 9.79
C ARG A 107 6.26 26.19 9.00
N THR A 108 5.38 25.46 9.69
CA THR A 108 4.30 24.72 9.08
C THR A 108 3.45 25.71 8.29
N HIS A 109 3.56 25.70 6.97
CA HIS A 109 2.65 26.45 6.12
C HIS A 109 1.21 25.91 6.32
N PRO A 110 0.20 26.79 6.45
CA PRO A 110 -1.21 26.42 6.57
C PRO A 110 -1.78 25.77 5.30
#